data_AF-A0A673LZC4-F1
#
_entry.id   AF-A0A673LZC4-F1
#
_cell.length_a   1.000
_cell.length_b   1.000
_cell.length_c   1.000
_cell.angle_alpha   90.00
_cell.angle_beta   90.00
_cell.angle_gamma   90.00
#
_symmetry.space_group_name_H-M   'P 1'
#
loop_
_entity.id
_entity.type
_entity.pdbx_description
1 polymer ?
#
loop_
_entity_poly.entity_id
_entity_poly.type
_entity_poly.pdbx_seq_one_letter_code
_entity_poly.pdbx_strand_id
1 'polypeptide(L)'
;MSCSALGRRLVACLLKISEAQRRDLVETVALNRRVNLVLFVFVGASPYIMNCNMTIDTQDLALGRIVASAICESTPGGIPGVQVMALPHEGAVEIACNVESVQGGPPSSSSYGEEQCSSFTIGWHNFCHAPASLITAQVAVLARHHGVAIKGTALVGFTPDECQRLAEGALSNGIGELWKELQCVHM
;
A
#
# COMPACT_ATOMS: atom_id res chain seq x y z
N MET A 1 -15.10 -13.28 -41.08
CA MET A 1 -15.07 -12.18 -40.10
C MET A 1 -13.81 -12.36 -39.26
N SER A 2 -12.78 -11.60 -39.62
CA SER A 2 -11.43 -11.68 -39.04
C SER A 2 -11.43 -10.96 -37.69
N CYS A 3 -11.19 -11.71 -36.61
CA CYS A 3 -10.96 -11.17 -35.27
C CYS A 3 -9.53 -10.63 -35.25
N SER A 4 -9.36 -9.32 -35.42
CA SER A 4 -8.04 -8.69 -35.43
C SER A 4 -7.40 -8.77 -34.05
N ALA A 5 -6.45 -9.69 -33.92
CA ALA A 5 -5.49 -9.76 -32.84
C ALA A 5 -4.56 -8.53 -32.87
N LEU A 6 -4.91 -7.47 -32.15
CA LEU A 6 -4.03 -6.32 -31.90
C LEU A 6 -4.43 -5.68 -30.57
N GLY A 7 -3.58 -5.84 -29.56
CA GLY A 7 -3.67 -5.07 -28.31
C GLY A 7 -3.79 -5.86 -27.01
N ARG A 8 -3.19 -7.05 -26.88
CA ARG A 8 -2.87 -7.58 -25.54
C ARG A 8 -1.69 -6.76 -24.97
N ARG A 9 -1.95 -5.54 -24.52
CA ARG A 9 -1.01 -4.76 -23.71
C ARG A 9 -1.00 -5.39 -22.33
N LEU A 10 0.11 -6.05 -21.99
CA LEU A 10 0.37 -6.45 -20.61
C LEU A 10 0.32 -5.19 -19.75
N VAL A 11 -0.65 -5.13 -18.84
CA VAL A 11 -0.73 -4.11 -17.81
C VAL A 11 0.17 -4.58 -16.67
N ALA A 12 1.40 -4.07 -16.64
CA ALA A 12 2.23 -4.12 -15.45
C ALA A 12 1.80 -2.96 -14.54
N CYS A 13 0.75 -3.16 -13.74
CA CYS A 13 0.55 -2.33 -12.56
C CYS A 13 1.73 -2.60 -11.64
N LEU A 14 2.42 -1.53 -11.26
CA LEU A 14 3.60 -1.48 -10.39
C LEU A 14 3.58 -2.61 -9.34
N LEU A 15 4.28 -3.70 -9.65
CA LEU A 15 4.65 -4.70 -8.66
C LEU A 15 5.46 -3.94 -7.60
N LYS A 16 4.90 -3.80 -6.41
CA LYS A 16 5.67 -3.53 -5.21
C LYS A 16 6.61 -4.71 -5.02
N ILE A 17 7.77 -4.64 -5.67
CA ILE A 17 8.99 -5.19 -5.07
C ILE A 17 9.27 -4.24 -3.91
N SER A 18 8.55 -4.42 -2.80
CA SER A 18 8.99 -3.92 -1.51
C SER A 18 10.44 -4.40 -1.37
N GLU A 19 11.37 -3.46 -1.27
CA GLU A 19 12.82 -3.65 -1.14
C GLU A 19 13.60 -4.11 -2.38
N ALA A 20 13.69 -3.25 -3.40
CA ALA A 20 14.92 -3.18 -4.22
C ALA A 20 15.93 -2.15 -3.67
N GLN A 21 15.86 -1.80 -2.39
CA GLN A 21 16.81 -0.88 -1.76
C GLN A 21 18.24 -1.44 -1.65
N ARG A 22 18.44 -2.74 -1.90
CA ARG A 22 19.77 -3.36 -2.03
C ARG A 22 19.84 -4.31 -3.22
N ARG A 23 19.85 -3.72 -4.42
CA ARG A 23 20.06 -4.43 -5.68
C ARG A 23 21.35 -5.27 -5.65
N ASP A 24 22.40 -4.74 -5.05
CA ASP A 24 23.67 -5.41 -4.77
C ASP A 24 23.50 -6.66 -3.90
N LEU A 25 22.65 -6.62 -2.87
CA LEU A 25 22.34 -7.77 -2.01
C LEU A 25 21.52 -8.83 -2.78
N VAL A 26 20.51 -8.42 -3.54
CA VAL A 26 19.70 -9.33 -4.37
C VAL A 26 20.57 -10.02 -5.42
N GLU A 27 21.42 -9.26 -6.11
CA GLU A 27 22.39 -9.78 -7.08
C GLU A 27 23.42 -10.69 -6.38
N THR A 28 23.93 -10.31 -5.20
CA THR A 28 24.90 -11.13 -4.43
C THR A 28 24.30 -12.44 -3.94
N VAL A 29 23.04 -12.45 -3.50
CA VAL A 29 22.32 -13.65 -3.08
C VAL A 29 22.02 -14.54 -4.29
N ALA A 30 21.59 -13.96 -5.41
CA ALA A 30 21.35 -14.70 -6.65
C ALA A 30 22.63 -15.31 -7.25
N LEU A 31 23.78 -14.66 -7.08
CA LEU A 31 25.08 -15.09 -7.60
C LEU A 31 25.85 -16.02 -6.64
N ASN A 32 25.53 -16.04 -5.33
CA ASN A 32 26.18 -16.92 -4.37
C ASN A 32 25.62 -18.35 -4.42
N ARG A 33 26.32 -19.24 -5.13
CA ARG A 33 26.04 -20.69 -5.21
C ARG A 33 26.15 -21.47 -3.89
N ARG A 34 26.39 -20.79 -2.75
CA ARG A 34 26.54 -21.40 -1.41
C ARG A 34 25.34 -21.22 -0.49
N VAL A 35 24.34 -20.44 -0.90
CA VAL A 35 23.09 -20.36 -0.16
C VAL A 35 22.12 -21.35 -0.81
N ASN A 36 21.66 -22.35 -0.06
CA ASN A 36 20.48 -23.16 -0.43
C ASN A 36 19.21 -22.31 -0.31
N LEU A 37 19.18 -21.15 -0.98
CA LEU A 37 18.02 -20.29 -1.09
C LEU A 37 17.53 -20.41 -2.53
N VAL A 38 16.43 -21.14 -2.72
CA VAL A 38 15.73 -21.15 -4.01
C VAL A 38 14.95 -19.85 -4.07
N LEU A 39 15.43 -18.89 -4.86
CA LEU A 39 14.70 -17.65 -5.15
C LEU A 39 13.58 -17.98 -6.14
N PHE A 40 12.34 -17.98 -5.66
CA PHE A 40 11.16 -18.04 -6.53
C PHE A 40 10.69 -16.62 -6.83
N VAL A 41 10.75 -16.22 -8.09
CA VAL A 41 10.11 -14.99 -8.58
C VAL A 41 8.74 -15.36 -9.11
N PHE A 42 7.69 -14.92 -8.41
CA PHE A 42 6.32 -15.08 -8.87
C PHE A 42 5.88 -13.84 -9.64
N VAL A 43 5.22 -14.05 -10.77
CA VAL A 43 4.50 -13.00 -11.49
C VAL A 43 3.01 -13.24 -11.25
N GLY A 44 2.33 -12.22 -10.73
CA GLY A 44 0.91 -12.27 -10.43
C GLY A 44 0.26 -10.90 -10.61
N ALA A 45 -1.07 -10.88 -10.54
CA ALA A 45 -1.86 -9.66 -10.49
C ALA A 45 -2.61 -9.64 -9.16
N SER A 46 -2.48 -8.55 -8.41
CA SER A 46 -3.26 -8.27 -7.21
C SER A 46 -4.10 -7.01 -7.44
N PRO A 47 -5.17 -6.82 -6.66
CA PRO A 47 -5.76 -5.50 -6.48
C PRO A 47 -4.71 -4.46 -6.08
N TYR A 48 -5.04 -3.19 -6.27
CA TYR A 48 -4.10 -2.11 -5.98
C TYR A 48 -3.73 -2.06 -4.49
N ILE A 49 -2.44 -1.88 -4.20
CA ILE A 49 -1.89 -1.79 -2.84
C ILE A 49 -1.19 -0.46 -2.62
N MET A 50 -1.66 0.34 -1.67
CA MET A 50 -1.05 1.58 -1.20
C MET A 50 -0.21 1.31 0.05
N ASN A 51 0.88 2.07 0.30
CA ASN A 51 1.61 1.99 1.57
C ASN A 51 1.47 3.32 2.29
N CYS A 52 1.03 3.26 3.54
CA CYS A 52 0.78 4.44 4.35
C CYS A 52 1.33 4.18 5.75
N ASN A 53 2.35 4.94 6.13
CA ASN A 53 3.04 4.81 7.41
C ASN A 53 2.71 6.00 8.30
N MET A 54 2.55 5.76 9.59
CA MET A 54 2.40 6.82 10.59
C MET A 54 3.44 6.66 11.68
N THR A 55 4.15 7.72 12.01
CA THR A 55 5.04 7.73 13.17
C THR A 55 4.27 8.23 14.38
N ILE A 56 4.24 7.46 15.47
CA ILE A 56 3.67 7.86 16.76
C ILE A 56 4.78 8.20 17.76
N ASP A 57 4.55 9.20 18.60
CA ASP A 57 5.54 9.77 19.55
C ASP A 57 5.77 8.89 20.78
N THR A 58 6.28 7.68 20.57
CA THR A 58 6.66 6.78 21.64
C THR A 58 7.80 5.88 21.21
N GLN A 59 8.61 5.40 22.15
CA GLN A 59 9.54 4.28 21.93
C GLN A 59 8.95 2.95 22.40
N ASP A 60 7.75 2.96 22.98
CA ASP A 60 7.06 1.76 23.44
C ASP A 60 6.51 0.97 22.24
N LEU A 61 7.27 -0.03 21.82
CA LEU A 61 6.86 -0.91 20.73
C LEU A 61 5.64 -1.78 21.10
N ALA A 62 5.41 -2.06 22.40
CA ALA A 62 4.22 -2.80 22.82
C ALA A 62 2.96 -1.96 22.58
N LEU A 63 3.02 -0.66 22.88
CA LEU A 63 1.97 0.30 22.48
C LEU A 63 1.75 0.28 20.97
N GLY A 64 2.84 0.38 20.19
CA GLY A 64 2.76 0.32 18.74
C GLY A 64 2.02 -0.91 18.22
N ARG A 65 2.32 -2.08 18.78
CA ARG A 65 1.66 -3.35 18.44
C ARG A 65 0.17 -3.36 18.80
N ILE A 66 -0.21 -2.72 19.91
CA ILE A 66 -1.63 -2.57 20.29
C ILE A 66 -2.36 -1.72 19.23
N VAL A 67 -1.80 -0.58 18.86
CA VAL A 67 -2.37 0.32 17.84
C VAL A 67 -2.47 -0.38 16.48
N ALA A 68 -1.39 -1.04 16.05
CA ALA A 68 -1.37 -1.82 14.81
C ALA A 68 -2.43 -2.95 14.82
N SER A 69 -2.49 -3.73 15.91
CA SER A 69 -3.46 -4.81 16.01
C SER A 69 -4.91 -4.32 15.94
N ALA A 70 -5.20 -3.12 16.46
CA ALA A 70 -6.54 -2.57 16.46
C ALA A 70 -7.05 -2.12 15.08
N ILE A 71 -6.16 -1.75 14.15
CA ILE A 71 -6.54 -1.33 12.79
C ILE A 71 -6.41 -2.44 11.75
N CYS A 72 -5.74 -3.55 12.08
CA CYS A 72 -5.52 -4.68 11.20
C CYS A 72 -6.84 -5.32 10.74
N GLU A 73 -6.97 -5.63 9.46
CA GLU A 73 -8.18 -6.24 8.87
C GLU A 73 -8.62 -7.54 9.56
N SER A 74 -7.65 -8.29 10.10
CA SER A 74 -7.91 -9.56 10.79
C SER A 74 -8.57 -9.39 12.16
N THR A 75 -8.62 -8.17 12.68
CA THR A 75 -9.22 -7.84 13.98
C THR A 75 -10.68 -7.42 13.79
N PRO A 76 -11.62 -7.90 14.63
CA PRO A 76 -12.99 -7.39 14.62
C PRO A 76 -13.04 -5.87 14.78
N GLY A 77 -13.61 -5.17 13.80
CA GLY A 77 -13.64 -3.70 13.77
C GLY A 77 -12.39 -3.02 13.19
N GLY A 78 -11.43 -3.80 12.70
CA GLY A 78 -10.30 -3.32 11.92
C GLY A 78 -10.70 -2.78 10.55
N ILE A 79 -9.74 -2.17 9.86
CA ILE A 79 -9.98 -1.53 8.56
C ILE A 79 -9.83 -2.59 7.46
N PRO A 80 -10.84 -2.80 6.60
CA PRO A 80 -10.73 -3.76 5.50
C PRO A 80 -9.52 -3.48 4.59
N GLY A 81 -8.75 -4.52 4.27
CA GLY A 81 -7.58 -4.43 3.39
C GLY A 81 -6.33 -3.85 4.05
N VAL A 82 -6.39 -3.46 5.32
CA VAL A 82 -5.22 -2.95 6.04
C VAL A 82 -4.44 -4.10 6.67
N GLN A 83 -3.26 -4.34 6.12
CA GLN A 83 -2.20 -5.14 6.74
C GLN A 83 -1.21 -4.19 7.39
N VAL A 84 -0.87 -4.43 8.65
CA VAL A 84 -0.12 -3.45 9.44
C VAL A 84 0.89 -4.12 10.35
N MET A 85 2.01 -3.44 10.56
CA MET A 85 3.01 -3.79 11.56
C MET A 85 3.50 -2.55 12.31
N ALA A 86 3.97 -2.75 13.53
CA ALA A 86 4.65 -1.71 14.31
C ALA A 86 6.16 -1.95 14.32
N LEU A 87 6.93 -0.91 13.99
CA LEU A 87 8.39 -0.97 13.83
C LEU A 87 9.05 0.14 14.63
N PRO A 88 10.25 -0.07 15.21
CA PRO A 88 11.06 1.03 15.73
C PRO A 88 11.51 1.95 14.58
N HIS A 89 11.37 3.27 14.74
CA HIS A 89 11.74 4.25 13.73
C HIS A 89 12.24 5.55 14.38
N GLU A 90 13.53 5.86 14.24
CA GLU A 90 14.15 7.13 14.67
C GLU A 90 13.77 7.62 16.09
N GLY A 91 13.89 6.74 17.10
CA GLY A 91 13.53 7.08 18.48
C GLY A 91 12.02 7.28 18.70
N ALA A 92 11.22 6.78 17.78
CA ALA A 92 9.77 6.69 17.81
C ALA A 92 9.32 5.29 17.33
N VAL A 93 8.02 5.10 17.15
CA VAL A 93 7.43 3.88 16.58
C VAL A 93 6.68 4.25 15.31
N GLU A 94 6.94 3.50 14.25
CA GLU A 94 6.21 3.58 12.99
C GLU A 94 5.12 2.49 12.94
N ILE A 95 3.92 2.90 12.58
CA ILE A 95 2.78 2.04 12.22
C ILE A 95 2.77 1.95 10.71
N ALA A 96 3.40 0.90 10.18
CA ALA A 96 3.57 0.70 8.74
C ALA A 96 2.41 -0.11 8.17
N CYS A 97 1.65 0.47 7.24
CA CYS A 97 0.46 -0.15 6.68
C CYS A 97 0.61 -0.39 5.18
N ASN A 98 0.29 -1.61 4.75
CA ASN A 98 -0.10 -1.90 3.38
C ASN A 98 -1.63 -1.92 3.32
N VAL A 99 -2.18 -1.21 2.35
CA VAL A 99 -3.63 -1.07 2.17
C VAL A 99 -3.97 -1.69 0.84
N GLU A 100 -4.61 -2.84 0.85
CA GLU A 100 -5.08 -3.52 -0.35
C GLU A 100 -6.51 -3.07 -0.68
N SER A 101 -6.83 -3.02 -1.97
CA SER A 101 -8.20 -2.82 -2.42
C SER A 101 -9.00 -4.10 -2.21
N VAL A 102 -10.04 -4.05 -1.39
CA VAL A 102 -10.85 -5.22 -1.03
C VAL A 102 -12.05 -5.36 -1.95
N GLN A 103 -12.40 -6.61 -2.26
CA GLN A 103 -13.61 -6.90 -3.03
C GLN A 103 -14.86 -6.65 -2.18
N GLY A 104 -15.79 -5.84 -2.68
CA GLY A 104 -17.01 -5.47 -1.97
C GLY A 104 -17.47 -4.05 -2.30
N GLY A 105 -18.68 -3.72 -1.88
CA GLY A 105 -19.16 -2.33 -1.87
C GLY A 105 -18.63 -1.58 -0.63
N PRO A 106 -18.66 -0.24 -0.64
CA PRO A 106 -18.30 0.53 0.55
C PRO A 106 -19.20 0.06 1.69
N PRO A 107 -18.67 -0.18 2.91
CA PRO A 107 -19.49 -0.63 4.02
C PRO A 107 -20.63 0.36 4.23
N SER A 108 -21.87 -0.14 4.19
CA SER A 108 -23.12 0.64 4.21
C SER A 108 -23.36 1.47 5.48
N SER A 109 -22.35 1.62 6.35
CA SER A 109 -22.44 2.23 7.67
C SER A 109 -21.14 2.92 8.14
N SER A 110 -20.27 3.37 7.24
CA SER A 110 -19.05 4.08 7.67
C SER A 110 -19.37 5.51 8.11
N SER A 111 -19.54 5.70 9.42
CA SER A 111 -19.67 6.99 10.10
C SER A 111 -18.32 7.70 10.33
N TYR A 112 -17.33 7.47 9.45
CA TYR A 112 -15.96 7.92 9.64
C TYR A 112 -15.56 8.92 8.55
N GLY A 113 -15.67 10.21 8.87
CA GLY A 113 -15.00 11.31 8.15
C GLY A 113 -15.50 11.59 6.72
N GLU A 114 -15.26 12.81 6.25
CA GLU A 114 -15.79 13.34 4.98
C GLU A 114 -15.18 12.73 3.71
N GLU A 115 -14.12 11.92 3.81
CA GLU A 115 -13.46 11.29 2.66
C GLU A 115 -13.97 9.87 2.41
N GLN A 116 -14.63 9.71 1.26
CA GLN A 116 -15.25 8.47 0.85
C GLN A 116 -14.19 7.48 0.31
N CYS A 117 -14.36 6.20 0.65
CA CYS A 117 -13.57 5.08 0.13
C CYS A 117 -13.50 5.14 -1.41
N SER A 118 -12.30 5.12 -2.00
CA SER A 118 -12.16 5.07 -3.47
C SER A 118 -12.67 3.72 -3.95
N SER A 119 -13.66 3.72 -4.84
CA SER A 119 -14.26 2.49 -5.38
C SER A 119 -14.08 2.40 -6.89
N PHE A 120 -13.74 1.22 -7.39
CA PHE A 120 -13.57 0.96 -8.81
C PHE A 120 -14.00 -0.47 -9.16
N THR A 121 -14.20 -0.74 -10.44
CA THR A 121 -14.66 -2.06 -10.92
C THR A 121 -13.60 -2.68 -11.83
N ILE A 122 -13.25 -3.94 -11.57
CA ILE A 122 -12.42 -4.75 -12.46
C ILE A 122 -13.27 -5.93 -12.94
N GLY A 123 -13.65 -5.91 -14.22
CA GLY A 123 -14.61 -6.89 -14.78
C GLY A 123 -15.98 -6.73 -14.14
N TRP A 124 -16.43 -7.74 -13.39
CA TRP A 124 -17.72 -7.76 -12.68
C TRP A 124 -17.59 -7.54 -11.18
N HIS A 125 -16.37 -7.30 -10.69
CA HIS A 125 -16.08 -7.19 -9.26
C HIS A 125 -15.86 -5.73 -8.89
N ASN A 126 -16.58 -5.29 -7.86
CA ASN A 126 -16.38 -3.99 -7.25
C ASN A 126 -15.30 -4.11 -6.17
N PHE A 127 -14.42 -3.13 -6.16
CA PHE A 127 -13.35 -2.97 -5.19
C PHE A 127 -13.49 -1.64 -4.48
N CYS A 128 -13.11 -1.62 -3.20
CA CYS A 128 -13.05 -0.44 -2.37
C CYS A 128 -11.66 -0.32 -1.73
N HIS A 129 -11.18 0.90 -1.56
CA HIS A 129 -9.87 1.18 -1.01
C HIS A 129 -9.94 2.21 0.10
N ALA A 130 -9.52 1.82 1.31
CA ALA A 130 -9.53 2.71 2.46
C ALA A 130 -8.58 3.90 2.23
N PRO A 131 -9.04 5.14 2.42
CA PRO A 131 -8.18 6.30 2.22
C PRO A 131 -7.12 6.41 3.33
N ALA A 132 -5.95 6.94 2.99
CA ALA A 132 -4.85 7.16 3.93
C ALA A 132 -5.25 8.02 5.14
N SER A 133 -6.16 8.97 4.91
CA SER A 133 -6.73 9.86 5.93
C SER A 133 -7.52 9.11 7.00
N LEU A 134 -8.34 8.12 6.60
CA LEU A 134 -9.10 7.28 7.53
C LEU A 134 -8.17 6.48 8.44
N ILE A 135 -7.13 5.86 7.86
CA ILE A 135 -6.14 5.08 8.60
C ILE A 135 -5.40 5.99 9.57
N THR A 136 -4.94 7.15 9.10
CA THR A 136 -4.26 8.16 9.92
C THR A 136 -5.13 8.62 11.08
N ALA A 137 -6.39 8.93 10.82
CA ALA A 137 -7.33 9.36 11.85
C ALA A 137 -7.57 8.28 12.91
N GLN A 138 -7.70 7.02 12.49
CA GLN A 138 -7.90 5.90 13.41
C GLN A 138 -6.66 5.64 14.27
N VAL A 139 -5.46 5.67 13.68
CA VAL A 139 -4.19 5.59 14.44
C VAL A 139 -4.08 6.76 15.42
N ALA A 140 -4.43 7.98 15.01
CA ALA A 140 -4.38 9.16 15.86
C ALA A 140 -5.32 9.06 17.07
N VAL A 141 -6.54 8.53 16.87
CA VAL A 141 -7.49 8.28 17.97
C VAL A 141 -6.94 7.23 18.93
N LEU A 142 -6.48 6.09 18.40
CA LEU A 142 -5.96 4.98 19.21
C LEU A 142 -4.72 5.39 20.01
N ALA A 143 -3.76 6.07 19.39
CA ALA A 143 -2.56 6.55 20.08
C ALA A 143 -2.91 7.56 21.18
N ARG A 144 -3.88 8.45 20.91
CA ARG A 144 -4.31 9.48 21.88
C ARG A 144 -4.95 8.88 23.12
N HIS A 145 -5.64 7.74 23.02
CA HIS A 145 -6.16 7.02 24.19
C HIS A 145 -5.06 6.59 25.17
N HIS A 146 -3.82 6.49 24.69
CA HIS A 146 -2.64 6.19 25.48
C HIS A 146 -1.73 7.41 25.71
N GLY A 147 -2.21 8.63 25.45
CA GLY A 147 -1.46 9.86 25.66
C GLY A 147 -0.33 10.10 24.65
N VAL A 148 -0.34 9.40 23.51
CA VAL A 148 0.68 9.52 22.45
C VAL A 148 0.12 10.25 21.24
N ALA A 149 0.91 11.15 20.67
CA ALA A 149 0.55 11.91 19.46
C ALA A 149 1.14 11.26 18.19
N ILE A 150 0.60 11.63 17.02
CA ILE A 150 1.24 11.36 15.72
C ILE A 150 2.35 12.40 15.51
N LYS A 151 3.55 11.96 15.13
CA LYS A 151 4.69 12.81 14.72
C LYS A 151 4.72 13.08 13.23
N GLY A 152 4.29 12.11 12.42
CA GLY A 152 4.39 12.21 10.98
C GLY A 152 3.56 11.14 10.28
N THR A 153 3.32 11.37 9.00
CA THR A 153 2.60 10.46 8.10
C THR A 153 3.34 10.43 6.78
N ALA A 154 3.54 9.25 6.22
CA ALA A 154 4.19 9.05 4.94
C ALA A 154 3.32 8.17 4.04
N LEU A 155 3.00 8.66 2.84
CA LEU A 155 2.31 7.90 1.82
C LEU A 155 3.33 7.45 0.77
N VAL A 156 3.81 6.22 0.84
CA VAL A 156 4.82 5.74 -0.11
C VAL A 156 4.15 5.33 -1.43
N GLY A 157 4.27 6.20 -2.42
CA GLY A 157 3.77 5.99 -3.78
C GLY A 157 2.62 6.93 -4.13
N PHE A 158 1.50 6.35 -4.54
CA PHE A 158 0.32 7.06 -5.03
C PHE A 158 -0.95 6.53 -4.35
N THR A 159 -2.00 7.33 -4.34
CA THR A 159 -3.36 6.86 -4.10
C THR A 159 -3.89 6.09 -5.33
N PRO A 160 -4.96 5.28 -5.21
CA PRO A 160 -5.57 4.62 -6.36
C PRO A 160 -5.91 5.58 -7.50
N ASP A 161 -6.50 6.74 -7.18
CA ASP A 161 -6.95 7.72 -8.18
C ASP A 161 -5.76 8.41 -8.86
N GLU A 162 -4.70 8.71 -8.12
CA GLU A 162 -3.45 9.23 -8.70
C GLU A 162 -2.79 8.19 -9.61
N CYS A 163 -2.72 6.94 -9.16
CA CYS A 163 -2.15 5.85 -9.93
C CYS A 163 -2.91 5.65 -11.25
N GLN A 164 -4.26 5.72 -11.21
CA GLN A 164 -5.08 5.65 -12.40
C GLN A 164 -4.76 6.79 -13.37
N ARG A 165 -4.79 8.04 -12.90
CA ARG A 165 -4.50 9.21 -13.74
C ARG A 165 -3.11 9.13 -14.39
N LEU A 166 -2.10 8.73 -13.62
CA LEU A 166 -0.73 8.57 -14.13
C LEU A 166 -0.62 7.44 -15.16
N ALA A 167 -1.29 6.31 -14.92
CA ALA A 167 -1.31 5.19 -15.86
C ALA A 167 -2.02 5.55 -17.17
N GLU A 168 -3.18 6.20 -17.10
CA GLU A 168 -3.92 6.68 -18.27
C GLU A 168 -3.09 7.69 -19.07
N GLY A 169 -2.43 8.62 -18.38
CA GLY A 169 -1.51 9.59 -18.97
C GLY A 169 -0.34 8.92 -19.70
N ALA A 170 0.34 7.97 -19.06
CA ALA A 170 1.44 7.23 -19.68
C ALA A 170 0.99 6.43 -20.90
N LEU A 171 -0.14 5.73 -20.81
CA LEU A 171 -0.69 4.93 -21.91
C LEU A 171 -1.08 5.78 -23.11
N SER A 172 -1.66 6.96 -22.87
CA SER A 172 -2.07 7.91 -23.90
C SER A 172 -0.88 8.50 -24.64
N ASN A 173 0.25 8.68 -23.94
CA ASN A 173 1.48 9.23 -24.49
C ASN A 173 2.49 8.15 -24.95
N GLY A 174 2.16 6.87 -24.81
CA GLY A 174 3.06 5.77 -25.19
C GLY A 174 4.31 5.63 -24.31
N ILE A 175 4.25 6.11 -23.06
CA ILE A 175 5.37 6.10 -22.11
C ILE A 175 5.37 4.76 -21.37
N GLY A 176 6.40 3.94 -21.58
CA GLY A 176 6.55 2.63 -20.94
C GLY A 176 7.23 2.66 -19.56
N GLU A 177 7.96 3.73 -19.24
CA GLU A 177 8.81 3.83 -18.04
C GLU A 177 8.56 5.15 -17.28
N LEU A 178 7.29 5.50 -17.06
CA LEU A 178 6.90 6.76 -16.41
C LEU A 178 7.62 7.02 -15.08
N TRP A 179 7.93 5.96 -14.33
CA TRP A 179 8.65 6.04 -13.06
C TRP A 179 10.08 6.61 -13.18
N LYS A 180 10.72 6.58 -14.37
CA LYS A 180 12.02 7.22 -14.59
C LYS A 180 11.91 8.74 -14.75
N GLU A 181 10.74 9.21 -15.18
CA GLU A 181 10.44 10.63 -15.39
C GLU A 181 9.86 11.27 -14.13
N LEU A 182 9.17 10.48 -13.30
CA LEU A 182 8.66 10.89 -12.01
C LEU A 182 9.77 10.88 -10.96
N GLN A 183 10.36 12.05 -10.69
CA GLN A 183 11.29 12.26 -9.57
C GLN A 183 10.60 12.33 -8.20
N CYS A 184 9.26 12.23 -8.14
CA CYS A 184 8.50 12.46 -6.92
C CYS A 184 7.90 11.15 -6.40
N VAL A 185 8.50 10.62 -5.34
CA VAL A 185 7.80 9.74 -4.41
C VAL A 185 7.34 10.66 -3.29
N HIS A 186 6.02 10.76 -3.06
CA HIS A 186 5.55 11.38 -1.81
C HIS A 186 6.15 10.55 -0.68
N MET A 187 6.94 11.20 0.18
CA MET A 187 7.44 10.63 1.43
C MET A 187 6.88 11.48 2.55
#